data_AF-A0A1V6REM3-F1
#
_entry.id   AF-A0A1V6REM3-F1
#
_cell.length_a   1.000
_cell.length_b   1.000
_cell.length_c   1.000
_cell.angle_alpha   90.00
_cell.angle_beta   90.00
_cell.angle_gamma   90.00
#
_symmetry.space_group_name_H-M   'P 1'
#
loop_
_entity.id
_entity.type
_entity.pdbx_description
1 polymer ?
#
loop_
_entity_poly.entity_id
_entity_poly.type
_entity_poly.pdbx_seq_one_letter_code
_entity_poly.pdbx_strand_id
1 'polypeptide(L)'
;MSSDGSIVGHPRFHDLTKLLDKAVSKLLLRPTPSDVTLDSICVLLLYAQWMPCSKEDDEDENVECQSTYREPKAKSRYNEISAWVVLGLAERYSVLLGLEQSATSLFKTPNKVPSIEDVKRLRVWYNLLTCNFNLMLTSGLPASIDPGPSVQVAWRFVSHELMQSPADLRVRGLVELVGIVHLAMSSSGDKSGRQLQRGCLEKLNSDLDDWERSWFSRLQKTESHYNHLPFTSARWYRLSLNCASLASLLSSPRVHRQSTDSSEPHFRQALSVSLTAAAQIILAQSTFKADIVFSLDSQQLSSFPEGSYNMDRSSVSRLYYTVDSTWISHTFAIIFLCICYIRGIIDESLQICSQGSSQEKGKILTRLPSSSRSVLARLLCLAIDIFDSVSPATTFHFAHDFQAIVHYAVALVLVSEKDEQHIEEKEIDDMAFQSLLDLMNDSGVDWAGNLFGESLDFPELSMDGMLHN
;
A
#
# COMPACT_ATOMS: atom_id res chain seq x y z
N MET A 1 10.83 13.18 34.70
CA MET A 1 11.28 11.82 34.35
C MET A 1 10.70 11.51 32.98
N SER A 2 11.43 11.89 31.93
CA SER A 2 11.07 11.66 30.53
C SER A 2 11.54 10.26 30.15
N SER A 3 10.60 9.34 29.94
CA SER A 3 10.91 8.11 29.22
C SER A 3 11.18 8.50 27.77
N ASP A 4 12.44 8.51 27.35
CA ASP A 4 12.79 8.43 25.94
C ASP A 4 12.16 7.15 25.40
N GLY A 5 11.02 7.30 24.72
CA GLY A 5 10.24 6.23 24.13
C GLY A 5 10.88 5.71 22.85
N SER A 6 12.18 5.44 22.85
CA SER A 6 12.80 4.75 21.72
C SER A 6 12.23 3.33 21.67
N ILE A 7 11.68 2.97 20.51
CA ILE A 7 11.10 1.65 20.28
C ILE A 7 12.26 0.66 20.18
N VAL A 8 12.71 0.12 21.30
CA VAL A 8 13.79 -0.89 21.31
C VAL A 8 13.22 -2.24 20.88
N GLY A 9 13.79 -2.83 19.82
CA GLY A 9 13.42 -4.16 19.34
C GLY A 9 13.54 -5.22 20.43
N HIS A 10 12.70 -6.27 20.35
CA HIS A 10 12.71 -7.34 21.35
C HIS A 10 14.10 -8.02 21.43
N PRO A 11 14.68 -8.24 22.63
CA PRO A 11 16.07 -8.71 22.78
C PRO A 11 16.33 -10.09 22.15
N ARG A 12 15.27 -10.89 21.95
CA ARG A 12 15.33 -12.21 21.31
C ARG A 12 14.76 -12.23 19.89
N PHE A 13 14.67 -11.07 19.24
CA PHE A 13 14.09 -10.94 17.90
C PHE A 13 14.64 -12.01 16.94
N HIS A 14 15.96 -12.11 16.79
CA HIS A 14 16.57 -13.08 15.89
C HIS A 14 16.32 -14.55 16.25
N ASP A 15 16.28 -14.89 17.54
CA ASP A 15 15.94 -16.26 17.98
C ASP A 15 14.49 -16.61 17.58
N LEU A 16 13.57 -15.68 17.80
CA LEU A 16 12.15 -15.83 17.46
C LEU A 16 11.97 -15.93 15.94
N THR A 17 12.70 -15.10 15.19
CA THR A 17 12.74 -15.16 13.74
C THR A 17 13.27 -16.50 13.24
N LYS A 18 14.39 -17.02 13.80
CA LYS A 18 14.92 -18.34 13.44
C LYS A 18 13.92 -19.47 13.73
N LEU A 19 13.15 -19.36 14.82
CA LEU A 19 12.10 -20.33 15.14
C LEU A 19 10.93 -20.26 14.14
N LEU A 20 10.51 -19.05 13.77
CA LEU A 20 9.49 -18.83 12.74
C LEU A 20 9.96 -19.38 11.39
N ASP A 21 11.18 -19.06 10.98
CA ASP A 21 11.78 -19.53 9.72
C ASP A 21 11.84 -21.05 9.66
N LYS A 22 12.21 -21.71 10.77
CA LYS A 22 12.21 -23.18 10.86
C LYS A 22 10.80 -23.77 10.73
N ALA A 23 9.80 -23.13 11.35
CA ALA A 23 8.41 -23.57 11.27
C ALA A 23 7.85 -23.41 9.85
N VAL A 24 8.05 -22.24 9.24
CA VAL A 24 7.61 -21.93 7.87
C VAL A 24 8.35 -22.80 6.85
N SER A 25 9.66 -23.01 7.00
CA SER A 25 10.46 -23.88 6.13
C SER A 25 9.95 -25.32 6.14
N LYS A 26 9.49 -25.84 7.29
CA LYS A 26 8.86 -27.17 7.37
C LYS A 26 7.59 -27.22 6.52
N LEU A 27 6.74 -26.20 6.64
CA LEU A 27 5.47 -26.10 5.88
C LEU A 27 5.71 -25.97 4.37
N LEU A 28 6.78 -25.28 3.95
CA LEU A 28 7.11 -25.07 2.55
C LEU A 28 7.82 -26.27 1.91
N LEU A 29 8.84 -26.82 2.57
CA LEU A 29 9.75 -27.80 1.96
C LEU A 29 9.31 -29.25 2.19
N ARG A 30 8.60 -29.54 3.27
CA ARG A 30 8.16 -30.90 3.65
C ARG A 30 6.76 -30.90 4.24
N PRO A 31 5.74 -30.40 3.51
CA PRO A 31 4.37 -30.42 4.00
C PRO A 31 3.87 -31.87 4.17
N THR A 32 3.21 -32.13 5.30
CA THR A 32 2.51 -33.39 5.58
C THR A 32 1.01 -33.14 5.72
N PRO A 33 0.15 -34.15 5.53
CA PRO A 33 -1.29 -33.97 5.74
C PRO A 33 -1.66 -33.48 7.15
N SER A 34 -0.88 -33.82 8.17
CA SER A 34 -1.07 -33.34 9.54
C SER A 34 -0.79 -31.85 9.72
N ASP A 35 -0.08 -31.21 8.78
CA ASP A 35 0.20 -29.79 8.83
C ASP A 35 -0.99 -28.95 8.31
N VAL A 36 -2.01 -29.56 7.69
CA VAL A 36 -3.21 -28.87 7.19
C VAL A 36 -4.12 -28.56 8.37
N THR A 37 -3.88 -27.43 9.03
CA THR A 37 -4.62 -26.97 10.21
C THR A 37 -4.90 -25.47 10.14
N LEU A 38 -5.86 -24.98 10.92
CA LEU A 38 -6.15 -23.55 11.04
C LEU A 38 -4.92 -22.77 11.56
N ASP A 39 -4.17 -23.36 12.49
CA ASP A 39 -2.98 -22.74 13.06
C ASP A 39 -1.87 -22.57 12.01
N SER A 40 -1.68 -23.56 11.14
CA SER A 40 -0.74 -23.44 10.01
C SER A 40 -1.12 -22.29 9.07
N ILE A 41 -2.42 -22.12 8.78
CA ILE A 41 -2.90 -20.98 7.98
C ILE A 41 -2.59 -19.66 8.70
N CYS A 42 -2.85 -19.57 10.01
CA CYS A 42 -2.53 -18.37 10.80
C CYS A 42 -1.03 -18.04 10.78
N VAL A 43 -0.15 -19.05 10.89
CA VAL A 43 1.31 -18.86 10.83
C VAL A 43 1.74 -18.37 9.45
N LEU A 44 1.19 -18.94 8.37
CA LEU A 44 1.50 -18.51 7.00
C LEU A 44 1.01 -17.07 6.74
N LEU A 45 -0.20 -16.72 7.22
CA LEU A 45 -0.72 -15.36 7.13
C LEU A 45 0.16 -14.37 7.89
N LEU A 46 0.55 -14.70 9.12
CA LEU A 46 1.44 -13.86 9.92
C LEU A 46 2.77 -13.62 9.20
N TYR A 47 3.37 -14.68 8.64
CA TYR A 47 4.63 -14.57 7.91
C TYR A 47 4.50 -13.73 6.63
N ALA A 48 3.41 -13.89 5.88
CA ALA A 48 3.19 -13.11 4.66
C ALA A 48 2.90 -11.62 4.92
N GLN A 49 2.30 -11.29 6.07
CA GLN A 49 1.99 -9.91 6.47
C GLN A 49 3.15 -9.20 7.17
N TRP A 50 4.11 -9.97 7.69
CA TRP A 50 5.26 -9.49 8.45
C TRP A 50 6.46 -10.41 8.22
N MET A 51 7.24 -10.12 7.17
CA MET A 51 8.45 -10.87 6.87
C MET A 51 9.62 -10.32 7.69
N PRO A 52 10.18 -11.08 8.65
CA PRO A 52 11.20 -10.54 9.55
C PRO A 52 12.46 -10.11 8.78
N CYS A 53 13.07 -8.98 9.15
CA CYS A 53 14.36 -8.56 8.58
C CYS A 53 15.47 -9.61 8.83
N SER A 54 16.43 -9.72 7.91
CA SER A 54 17.66 -10.50 8.10
C SER A 54 18.79 -9.63 8.64
N LYS A 55 19.80 -10.25 9.26
CA LYS A 55 21.10 -9.63 9.49
C LYS A 55 21.96 -9.85 8.25
N GLU A 56 22.67 -8.83 7.79
CA GLU A 56 23.65 -8.93 6.70
C GLU A 56 24.85 -9.84 7.03
N ASP A 57 24.99 -10.33 8.27
CA ASP A 57 26.18 -11.08 8.73
C ASP A 57 26.31 -12.51 8.14
N ASP A 58 25.30 -13.05 7.44
CA ASP A 58 25.28 -14.49 7.08
C ASP A 58 25.78 -14.80 5.63
N GLU A 59 26.11 -13.81 4.78
CA GLU A 59 26.54 -14.08 3.38
C GLU A 59 28.01 -13.76 3.05
N ASP A 60 28.76 -13.08 3.93
CA ASP A 60 30.13 -12.60 3.66
C ASP A 60 31.21 -13.22 4.58
N GLU A 61 31.10 -14.49 4.96
CA GLU A 61 32.21 -15.21 5.65
C GLU A 61 33.47 -15.40 4.79
N ASN A 62 33.51 -14.91 3.53
CA ASN A 62 34.66 -15.07 2.63
C ASN A 62 35.33 -13.77 2.17
N VAL A 63 35.02 -12.61 2.75
CA VAL A 63 35.73 -11.36 2.40
C VAL A 63 36.43 -10.79 3.64
N GLU A 64 37.66 -11.26 3.87
CA GLU A 64 38.64 -10.55 4.68
C GLU A 64 38.95 -9.18 4.04
N CYS A 65 38.15 -8.16 4.31
CA CYS A 65 38.54 -6.77 4.10
C CYS A 65 38.12 -5.90 5.27
N GLN A 66 39.16 -5.45 5.98
CA GLN A 66 39.13 -4.46 7.04
C GLN A 66 38.34 -3.21 6.60
N SER A 67 37.21 -2.94 7.25
CA SER A 67 36.71 -1.58 7.37
C SER A 67 36.12 -1.34 8.76
N THR A 68 36.59 -0.26 9.36
CA THR A 68 36.21 0.31 10.65
C THR A 68 34.72 0.67 10.70
N TYR A 69 34.01 0.22 11.74
CA TYR A 69 32.66 0.66 12.13
C TYR A 69 31.62 0.66 10.99
N ARG A 70 31.29 -0.51 10.44
CA ARG A 70 30.01 -0.70 9.75
C ARG A 70 28.98 -1.16 10.79
N GLU A 71 28.01 -0.32 11.12
CA GLU A 71 26.82 -0.78 11.84
C GLU A 71 26.13 -1.85 10.97
N PRO A 72 25.72 -2.99 11.55
CA PRO A 72 25.07 -4.05 10.78
C PRO A 72 23.78 -3.49 10.18
N LYS A 73 23.73 -3.36 8.85
CA LYS A 73 22.50 -2.93 8.17
C LYS A 73 21.59 -4.15 8.08
N ALA A 74 20.39 -4.02 8.63
CA ALA A 74 19.36 -5.03 8.48
C ALA A 74 18.67 -4.80 7.13
N LYS A 75 18.49 -5.88 6.36
CA LYS A 75 17.76 -5.84 5.08
C LYS A 75 16.38 -6.46 5.28
N SER A 76 15.35 -5.89 4.69
CA SER A 76 14.05 -6.54 4.62
C SER A 76 14.14 -7.83 3.81
N ARG A 77 13.43 -8.85 4.28
CA ARG A 77 13.18 -10.07 3.50
C ARG A 77 11.88 -10.02 2.72
N TYR A 78 11.06 -8.99 2.95
CA TYR A 78 9.80 -8.84 2.25
C TYR A 78 10.06 -8.67 0.76
N ASN A 79 9.43 -9.52 -0.03
CA ASN A 79 9.22 -9.33 -1.45
C ASN A 79 7.86 -9.92 -1.80
N GLU A 80 7.23 -9.35 -2.82
CA GLU A 80 5.83 -9.62 -3.11
C GLU A 80 5.61 -11.03 -3.65
N ILE A 81 6.58 -11.57 -4.39
CA ILE A 81 6.56 -12.94 -4.90
C ILE A 81 6.59 -13.94 -3.74
N SER A 82 7.42 -13.71 -2.72
CA SER A 82 7.48 -14.57 -1.53
C SER A 82 6.18 -14.48 -0.74
N ALA A 83 5.64 -13.27 -0.56
CA ALA A 83 4.33 -13.09 0.07
C ALA A 83 3.23 -13.84 -0.71
N TRP A 84 3.28 -13.78 -2.04
CA TRP A 84 2.33 -14.45 -2.92
C TRP A 84 2.42 -15.97 -2.83
N VAL A 85 3.62 -16.53 -2.83
CA VAL A 85 3.85 -17.98 -2.67
C VAL A 85 3.33 -18.48 -1.31
N VAL A 86 3.62 -17.74 -0.23
CA VAL A 86 3.17 -18.09 1.12
C VAL A 86 1.65 -17.99 1.25
N LEU A 87 1.03 -16.92 0.72
CA LEU A 87 -0.42 -16.79 0.69
C LEU A 87 -1.08 -17.87 -0.18
N GLY A 88 -0.49 -18.23 -1.32
CA GLY A 88 -0.98 -19.32 -2.17
C GLY A 88 -0.89 -20.70 -1.48
N LEU A 89 0.06 -20.91 -0.58
CA LEU A 89 0.06 -22.10 0.28
C LEU A 89 -1.07 -22.04 1.33
N ALA A 90 -1.26 -20.90 1.99
CA ALA A 90 -2.34 -20.70 2.95
C ALA A 90 -3.72 -20.91 2.31
N GLU A 91 -3.90 -20.43 1.08
CA GLU A 91 -5.10 -20.64 0.28
C GLU A 91 -5.34 -22.13 -0.01
N ARG A 92 -4.32 -22.85 -0.49
CA ARG A 92 -4.44 -24.31 -0.72
C ARG A 92 -4.82 -25.06 0.56
N TYR A 93 -4.25 -24.70 1.70
CA TYR A 93 -4.62 -25.29 2.98
C TYR A 93 -6.07 -24.95 3.36
N SER A 94 -6.52 -23.73 3.08
CA SER A 94 -7.90 -23.32 3.33
C SER A 94 -8.91 -24.12 2.51
N VAL A 95 -8.58 -24.44 1.25
CA VAL A 95 -9.40 -25.27 0.36
C VAL A 95 -9.47 -26.71 0.89
N LEU A 96 -8.32 -27.30 1.27
CA LEU A 96 -8.27 -28.65 1.83
C LEU A 96 -9.06 -28.78 3.14
N LEU A 97 -9.11 -27.72 3.95
CA LEU A 97 -9.92 -27.67 5.18
C LEU A 97 -11.42 -27.39 4.91
N GLY A 98 -11.79 -27.01 3.69
CA GLY A 98 -13.13 -26.47 3.42
C GLY A 98 -13.43 -25.21 4.25
N LEU A 99 -12.40 -24.39 4.50
CA LEU A 99 -12.45 -23.29 5.47
C LEU A 99 -13.56 -22.29 5.11
N GLU A 100 -13.65 -21.84 3.85
CA GLU A 100 -14.70 -20.91 3.39
C GLU A 100 -16.10 -21.45 3.72
N GLN A 101 -16.39 -22.70 3.34
CA GLN A 101 -17.70 -23.29 3.53
C GLN A 101 -18.02 -23.42 5.02
N SER A 102 -17.06 -23.89 5.82
CA SER A 102 -17.22 -24.01 7.27
C SER A 102 -17.42 -22.66 7.95
N ALA A 103 -16.68 -21.62 7.52
CA ALA A 103 -16.73 -20.28 8.08
C ALA A 103 -18.01 -19.52 7.70
N THR A 104 -18.50 -19.66 6.47
CA THR A 104 -19.63 -18.86 5.96
C THR A 104 -21.00 -19.52 6.17
N SER A 105 -21.07 -20.86 6.20
CA SER A 105 -22.35 -21.60 6.20
C SER A 105 -23.26 -21.29 7.39
N LEU A 106 -22.69 -21.10 8.58
CA LEU A 106 -23.44 -20.78 9.79
C LEU A 106 -24.13 -19.41 9.69
N PHE A 107 -23.47 -18.46 9.02
CA PHE A 107 -23.98 -17.10 8.84
C PHE A 107 -24.99 -17.00 7.70
N LYS A 108 -25.07 -17.99 6.80
CA LYS A 108 -26.13 -18.08 5.78
C LYS A 108 -27.49 -18.43 6.39
N THR A 109 -27.52 -19.11 7.53
CA THR A 109 -28.77 -19.60 8.15
C THR A 109 -29.15 -18.72 9.36
N PRO A 110 -30.30 -18.04 9.37
CA PRO A 110 -30.64 -17.05 10.41
C PRO A 110 -30.84 -17.64 11.82
N ASN A 111 -31.04 -18.96 11.95
CA ASN A 111 -31.40 -19.59 13.23
C ASN A 111 -30.24 -20.32 13.93
N LYS A 112 -29.01 -20.27 13.39
CA LYS A 112 -27.85 -20.94 13.99
C LYS A 112 -27.02 -19.94 14.79
N VAL A 113 -26.77 -20.27 16.06
CA VAL A 113 -25.91 -19.48 16.94
C VAL A 113 -24.45 -19.91 16.71
N PRO A 114 -23.56 -19.01 16.27
CA PRO A 114 -22.14 -19.34 16.05
C PRO A 114 -21.41 -19.57 17.38
N SER A 115 -20.52 -20.56 17.42
CA SER A 115 -19.60 -20.76 18.54
C SER A 115 -18.37 -19.85 18.42
N ILE A 116 -17.58 -19.74 19.50
CA ILE A 116 -16.31 -18.99 19.50
C ILE A 116 -15.35 -19.51 18.42
N GLU A 117 -15.34 -20.82 18.20
CA GLU A 117 -14.46 -21.45 17.22
C GLU A 117 -14.87 -21.12 15.78
N ASP A 118 -16.18 -21.00 15.54
CA ASP A 118 -16.70 -20.58 14.23
C ASP A 118 -16.33 -19.13 13.93
N VAL A 119 -16.39 -18.26 14.94
CA VAL A 119 -15.93 -16.87 14.82
C VAL A 119 -14.44 -16.80 14.51
N LYS A 120 -13.60 -17.64 15.14
CA LYS A 120 -12.17 -17.69 14.82
C LYS A 120 -11.92 -18.12 13.37
N ARG A 121 -12.58 -19.19 12.91
CA ARG A 121 -12.48 -19.64 11.51
C ARG A 121 -12.85 -18.54 10.54
N LEU A 122 -13.92 -17.81 10.83
CA LEU A 122 -14.35 -16.68 9.99
C LEU A 122 -13.34 -15.53 9.99
N ARG A 123 -12.76 -15.17 11.13
CA ARG A 123 -11.70 -14.15 11.20
C ARG A 123 -10.47 -14.53 10.38
N VAL A 124 -10.03 -15.79 10.48
CA VAL A 124 -8.90 -16.30 9.69
C VAL A 124 -9.22 -16.28 8.21
N TRP A 125 -10.42 -16.73 7.82
CA TRP A 125 -10.88 -16.69 6.44
C TRP A 125 -10.93 -15.27 5.86
N TYR A 126 -11.49 -14.31 6.60
CA TYR A 126 -11.52 -12.91 6.18
C TYR A 126 -10.13 -12.26 6.15
N ASN A 127 -9.22 -12.61 7.05
CA ASN A 127 -7.84 -12.15 6.97
C ASN A 127 -7.17 -12.67 5.70
N LEU A 128 -7.32 -13.96 5.38
CA LEU A 128 -6.80 -14.55 4.14
C LEU A 128 -7.38 -13.86 2.89
N LEU A 129 -8.70 -13.66 2.85
CA LEU A 129 -9.39 -13.00 1.74
C LEU A 129 -8.84 -11.57 1.50
N THR A 130 -8.73 -10.80 2.56
CA THR A 130 -8.28 -9.39 2.48
C THR A 130 -6.79 -9.29 2.16
N CYS A 131 -5.95 -10.23 2.63
CA CYS A 131 -4.55 -10.33 2.22
C CYS A 131 -4.40 -10.62 0.73
N ASN A 132 -5.20 -11.54 0.18
CA ASN A 132 -5.14 -11.90 -1.23
C ASN A 132 -5.41 -10.67 -2.13
N PHE A 133 -6.46 -9.92 -1.83
CA PHE A 133 -6.80 -8.71 -2.60
C PHE A 133 -5.83 -7.55 -2.37
N ASN A 134 -5.30 -7.36 -1.16
CA ASN A 134 -4.30 -6.32 -0.94
C ASN A 134 -2.99 -6.64 -1.67
N LEU A 135 -2.55 -7.90 -1.65
CA LEU A 135 -1.34 -8.32 -2.35
C LEU A 135 -1.52 -8.20 -3.87
N MET A 136 -2.70 -8.50 -4.41
CA MET A 136 -3.01 -8.28 -5.82
C MET A 136 -2.74 -6.84 -6.26
N LEU A 137 -2.98 -5.85 -5.41
CA LEU A 137 -2.72 -4.45 -5.76
C LEU A 137 -1.24 -4.11 -5.78
N THR A 138 -0.45 -4.73 -4.90
CA THR A 138 0.97 -4.41 -4.78
C THR A 138 1.75 -5.24 -5.82
N SER A 139 1.63 -6.57 -5.82
CA SER A 139 2.30 -7.45 -6.79
C SER A 139 1.76 -7.36 -8.22
N GLY A 140 0.52 -6.88 -8.37
CA GLY A 140 -0.22 -6.90 -9.61
C GLY A 140 -0.50 -8.31 -10.16
N LEU A 141 -0.28 -9.37 -9.36
CA LEU A 141 -0.74 -10.73 -9.65
C LEU A 141 -2.23 -10.84 -9.34
N PRO A 142 -3.03 -11.60 -10.11
CA PRO A 142 -4.47 -11.68 -9.89
C PRO A 142 -4.82 -12.30 -8.54
N ALA A 143 -5.89 -11.80 -7.92
CA ALA A 143 -6.46 -12.41 -6.73
C ALA A 143 -7.03 -13.80 -7.08
N SER A 144 -6.79 -14.79 -6.22
CA SER A 144 -7.16 -16.19 -6.46
C SER A 144 -8.47 -16.62 -5.77
N ILE A 145 -8.94 -15.86 -4.77
CA ILE A 145 -10.17 -16.16 -4.01
C ILE A 145 -11.35 -15.34 -4.52
N ASP A 146 -12.51 -15.99 -4.71
CA ASP A 146 -13.79 -15.32 -4.94
C ASP A 146 -14.36 -14.73 -3.62
N PRO A 147 -14.52 -13.40 -3.49
CA PRO A 147 -15.10 -12.81 -2.29
C PRO A 147 -16.64 -12.91 -2.24
N GLY A 148 -17.31 -13.25 -3.34
CA GLY A 148 -18.78 -13.21 -3.44
C GLY A 148 -19.52 -13.87 -2.27
N PRO A 149 -19.22 -15.13 -1.93
CA PRO A 149 -19.86 -15.82 -0.80
C PRO A 149 -19.61 -15.14 0.55
N SER A 150 -18.44 -14.53 0.72
CA SER A 150 -18.02 -13.85 1.95
C SER A 150 -18.73 -12.51 2.14
N VAL A 151 -18.86 -11.74 1.06
CA VAL A 151 -19.57 -10.44 1.04
C VAL A 151 -21.05 -10.62 1.39
N GLN A 152 -21.69 -11.68 0.87
CA GLN A 152 -23.10 -11.97 1.15
C GLN A 152 -23.40 -12.20 2.64
N VAL A 153 -22.41 -12.68 3.41
CA VAL A 153 -22.58 -12.97 4.85
C VAL A 153 -21.94 -11.90 5.75
N ALA A 154 -21.09 -11.02 5.21
CA ALA A 154 -20.36 -10.00 5.97
C ALA A 154 -21.27 -9.05 6.75
N TRP A 155 -22.48 -8.77 6.27
CA TRP A 155 -23.43 -7.91 7.00
C TRP A 155 -23.99 -8.57 8.27
N ARG A 156 -24.08 -9.90 8.32
CA ARG A 156 -24.51 -10.66 9.52
C ARG A 156 -23.40 -10.81 10.56
N PHE A 157 -22.15 -10.71 10.12
CA PHE A 157 -20.96 -10.88 10.94
C PHE A 157 -20.98 -9.97 12.17
N VAL A 158 -21.29 -8.68 12.00
CA VAL A 158 -21.21 -7.68 13.09
C VAL A 158 -22.56 -7.42 13.76
N SER A 159 -23.55 -8.29 13.55
CA SER A 159 -24.85 -8.21 14.25
C SER A 159 -24.91 -9.12 15.49
N HIS A 160 -23.90 -9.97 15.68
CA HIS A 160 -23.84 -10.93 16.78
C HIS A 160 -23.00 -10.40 17.95
N GLU A 161 -23.37 -10.72 19.20
CA GLU A 161 -22.71 -10.21 20.42
C GLU A 161 -21.22 -10.60 20.51
N LEU A 162 -20.89 -11.82 20.05
CA LEU A 162 -19.50 -12.33 20.01
C LEU A 162 -18.58 -11.60 19.01
N MET A 163 -19.13 -10.71 18.18
CA MET A 163 -18.45 -10.10 17.02
C MET A 163 -18.59 -8.56 17.01
N GLN A 164 -18.65 -7.96 18.21
CA GLN A 164 -18.72 -6.50 18.41
C GLN A 164 -17.36 -5.86 18.68
N SER A 165 -16.25 -6.58 18.54
CA SER A 165 -14.95 -5.97 18.80
C SER A 165 -14.63 -4.91 17.74
N PRO A 166 -13.86 -3.85 18.08
CA PRO A 166 -13.40 -2.87 17.09
C PRO A 166 -12.67 -3.52 15.90
N ALA A 167 -11.98 -4.64 16.13
CA ALA A 167 -11.33 -5.41 15.09
C ALA A 167 -12.32 -6.10 14.12
N ASP A 168 -13.45 -6.60 14.62
CA ASP A 168 -14.48 -7.23 13.79
C ASP A 168 -15.15 -6.22 12.84
N LEU A 169 -15.43 -5.00 13.34
CA LEU A 169 -15.90 -3.90 12.50
C LEU A 169 -14.92 -3.57 11.37
N ARG A 170 -13.64 -3.47 11.69
CA ARG A 170 -12.58 -3.24 10.69
C ARG A 170 -12.53 -4.37 9.65
N VAL A 171 -12.55 -5.63 10.08
CA VAL A 171 -12.52 -6.78 9.17
C VAL A 171 -13.74 -6.78 8.24
N ARG A 172 -14.93 -6.48 8.78
CA ARG A 172 -16.13 -6.32 7.95
C ARG A 172 -15.94 -5.23 6.89
N GLY A 173 -15.44 -4.07 7.28
CA GLY A 173 -15.17 -2.97 6.35
C GLY A 173 -14.25 -3.40 5.21
N LEU A 174 -13.18 -4.15 5.52
CA LEU A 174 -12.26 -4.67 4.52
C LEU A 174 -12.93 -5.68 3.56
N VAL A 175 -13.78 -6.58 4.05
CA VAL A 175 -14.51 -7.52 3.20
C VAL A 175 -15.49 -6.80 2.27
N GLU A 176 -16.16 -5.75 2.75
CA GLU A 176 -17.03 -4.92 1.90
C GLU A 176 -16.23 -4.19 0.81
N LEU A 177 -15.04 -3.65 1.13
CA LEU A 177 -14.13 -3.05 0.13
C LEU A 177 -13.68 -4.04 -0.94
N VAL A 178 -13.28 -5.25 -0.52
CA VAL A 178 -12.94 -6.33 -1.44
C VAL A 178 -14.10 -6.65 -2.39
N GLY A 179 -15.33 -6.67 -1.87
CA GLY A 179 -16.53 -6.86 -2.68
C GLY A 179 -16.72 -5.78 -3.75
N ILE A 180 -16.53 -4.51 -3.39
CA ILE A 180 -16.62 -3.37 -4.33
C ILE A 180 -15.59 -3.52 -5.46
N VAL A 181 -14.34 -3.80 -5.11
CA VAL A 181 -13.23 -3.98 -6.07
C VAL A 181 -13.49 -5.17 -7.00
N HIS A 182 -13.87 -6.31 -6.43
CA HIS A 182 -14.17 -7.51 -7.21
C HIS A 182 -15.32 -7.30 -8.21
N LEU A 183 -16.37 -6.56 -7.82
CA LEU A 183 -17.48 -6.24 -8.73
C LEU A 183 -17.03 -5.36 -9.89
N ALA A 184 -16.19 -4.35 -9.65
CA ALA A 184 -15.64 -3.50 -10.70
C ALA A 184 -14.76 -4.29 -11.68
N MET A 185 -13.87 -5.14 -11.15
CA MET A 185 -13.00 -6.00 -11.93
C MET A 185 -13.79 -7.00 -12.78
N SER A 186 -14.75 -7.71 -12.16
CA SER A 186 -15.61 -8.66 -12.87
C SER A 186 -16.45 -8.01 -13.96
N SER A 187 -16.92 -6.78 -13.74
CA SER A 187 -17.67 -6.02 -14.74
C SER A 187 -16.80 -5.57 -15.92
N SER A 188 -15.52 -5.32 -15.69
CA SER A 188 -14.56 -4.91 -16.72
C SER A 188 -14.02 -6.07 -17.57
N GLY A 189 -14.14 -7.31 -17.08
CA GLY A 189 -13.53 -8.50 -17.68
C GLY A 189 -12.06 -8.71 -17.30
N ASP A 190 -11.43 -7.75 -16.61
CA ASP A 190 -10.04 -7.84 -16.15
C ASP A 190 -9.94 -8.18 -14.66
N LYS A 191 -9.47 -9.40 -14.37
CA LYS A 191 -9.25 -9.92 -13.01
C LYS A 191 -7.91 -9.49 -12.41
N SER A 192 -7.06 -8.77 -13.14
CA SER A 192 -5.83 -8.17 -12.60
C SER A 192 -6.08 -6.78 -12.00
N GLY A 193 -7.17 -6.11 -12.41
CA GLY A 193 -7.46 -4.73 -12.01
C GLY A 193 -6.55 -3.69 -12.67
N ARG A 194 -5.73 -4.09 -13.65
CA ARG A 194 -4.76 -3.22 -14.34
C ARG A 194 -5.38 -2.45 -15.50
N GLN A 195 -6.44 -2.98 -16.11
CA GLN A 195 -7.12 -2.44 -17.29
C GLN A 195 -8.62 -2.27 -17.04
N LEU A 196 -8.98 -1.61 -15.94
CA LEU A 196 -10.37 -1.30 -15.67
C LEU A 196 -10.93 -0.34 -16.73
N GLN A 197 -12.05 -0.74 -17.35
CA GLN A 197 -12.79 0.14 -18.24
C GLN A 197 -13.25 1.40 -17.50
N ARG A 198 -13.25 2.53 -18.19
CA ARG A 198 -13.65 3.84 -17.64
C ARG A 198 -14.93 3.80 -16.79
N GLY A 199 -16.01 3.23 -17.32
CA GLY A 199 -17.29 3.17 -16.60
C GLY A 199 -17.22 2.31 -15.33
N CYS A 200 -16.36 1.29 -15.31
CA CYS A 200 -16.12 0.47 -14.12
C CYS A 200 -15.31 1.25 -13.06
N LEU A 201 -14.34 2.05 -13.48
CA LEU A 201 -13.53 2.89 -12.59
C LEU A 201 -14.33 4.05 -11.99
N GLU A 202 -15.17 4.72 -12.78
CA GLU A 202 -16.08 5.77 -12.31
C GLU A 202 -17.06 5.21 -11.26
N LYS A 203 -17.65 4.04 -11.54
CA LYS A 203 -18.53 3.35 -10.60
C LYS A 203 -17.79 2.92 -9.33
N LEU A 204 -16.60 2.34 -9.46
CA LEU A 204 -15.76 1.95 -8.33
C LEU A 204 -15.52 3.13 -7.38
N ASN A 205 -15.10 4.28 -7.91
CA ASN A 205 -14.84 5.47 -7.11
C ASN A 205 -16.12 5.95 -6.40
N SER A 206 -17.27 5.94 -7.08
CA SER A 206 -18.57 6.27 -6.47
C SER A 206 -18.94 5.29 -5.34
N ASP A 207 -18.78 3.99 -5.56
CA ASP A 207 -19.10 2.95 -4.57
C ASP A 207 -18.16 3.07 -3.34
N LEU A 208 -16.89 3.43 -3.55
CA LEU A 208 -15.94 3.70 -2.46
C LEU A 208 -16.31 4.96 -1.67
N ASP A 209 -16.82 6.00 -2.33
CA ASP A 209 -17.28 7.22 -1.65
C ASP A 209 -18.54 6.97 -0.80
N ASP A 210 -19.49 6.19 -1.33
CA ASP A 210 -20.67 5.76 -0.57
C ASP A 210 -20.30 4.88 0.63
N TRP A 211 -19.37 3.95 0.42
CA TRP A 211 -18.83 3.12 1.48
C TRP A 211 -18.15 3.98 2.56
N GLU A 212 -17.31 4.93 2.17
CA GLU A 212 -16.58 5.80 3.09
C GLU A 212 -17.53 6.66 3.92
N ARG A 213 -18.53 7.31 3.30
CA ARG A 213 -19.56 8.10 4.01
C ARG A 213 -20.31 7.26 5.05
N SER A 214 -20.72 6.04 4.66
CA SER A 214 -21.41 5.11 5.54
C SER A 214 -20.55 4.69 6.73
N TRP A 215 -19.29 4.31 6.48
CA TRP A 215 -18.37 3.84 7.51
C TRP A 215 -17.83 4.95 8.40
N PHE A 216 -17.65 6.16 7.87
CA PHE A 216 -17.23 7.31 8.64
C PHE A 216 -18.20 7.55 9.80
N SER A 217 -19.51 7.59 9.52
CA SER A 217 -20.54 7.76 10.56
C SER A 217 -20.51 6.67 11.65
N ARG A 218 -20.08 5.45 11.32
CA ARG A 218 -20.02 4.30 12.22
C ARG A 218 -18.76 4.26 13.06
N LEU A 219 -17.64 4.70 12.51
CA LEU A 219 -16.31 4.61 13.13
C LEU A 219 -15.78 5.94 13.69
N GLN A 220 -16.49 7.05 13.48
CA GLN A 220 -16.08 8.38 13.97
C GLN A 220 -15.83 8.41 15.48
N LYS A 221 -16.54 7.57 16.25
CA LYS A 221 -16.41 7.49 17.72
C LYS A 221 -15.27 6.59 18.19
N THR A 222 -14.65 5.81 17.29
CA THR A 222 -13.58 4.90 17.64
C THR A 222 -12.23 5.57 17.42
N GLU A 223 -11.44 5.63 18.48
CA GLU A 223 -10.13 6.27 18.44
C GLU A 223 -9.26 5.62 17.35
N SER A 224 -8.71 6.47 16.48
CA SER A 224 -7.67 6.07 15.52
C SER A 224 -8.09 5.04 14.48
N HIS A 225 -9.38 4.94 14.15
CA HIS A 225 -9.81 4.14 13.00
C HIS A 225 -9.71 4.91 11.68
N TYR A 226 -9.83 6.24 11.68
CA TYR A 226 -9.80 7.06 10.46
C TYR A 226 -8.44 7.10 9.75
N ASN A 227 -7.37 6.88 10.50
CA ASN A 227 -5.97 6.86 10.05
C ASN A 227 -5.41 5.45 9.88
N HIS A 228 -6.24 4.43 10.07
CA HIS A 228 -5.88 3.01 9.97
C HIS A 228 -6.91 2.24 9.11
N LEU A 229 -6.77 0.93 9.05
CA LEU A 229 -7.74 0.05 8.41
C LEU A 229 -9.12 0.25 9.05
N PRO A 230 -10.21 0.30 8.25
CA PRO A 230 -10.25 -0.03 6.83
C PRO A 230 -10.01 1.15 5.87
N PHE A 231 -9.92 2.39 6.35
CA PHE A 231 -9.81 3.57 5.48
C PHE A 231 -8.46 3.66 4.76
N THR A 232 -7.37 3.16 5.36
CA THR A 232 -6.08 3.05 4.66
C THR A 232 -6.18 2.15 3.43
N SER A 233 -6.87 1.00 3.52
CA SER A 233 -7.13 0.13 2.37
C SER A 233 -8.03 0.80 1.33
N ALA A 234 -9.08 1.54 1.74
CA ALA A 234 -9.93 2.26 0.80
C ALA A 234 -9.14 3.30 -0.01
N ARG A 235 -8.28 4.08 0.65
CA ARG A 235 -7.38 5.03 -0.02
C ARG A 235 -6.39 4.32 -0.93
N TRP A 236 -5.85 3.18 -0.49
CA TRP A 236 -4.95 2.37 -1.30
C TRP A 236 -5.63 1.83 -2.56
N TYR A 237 -6.84 1.25 -2.46
CA TYR A 237 -7.63 0.81 -3.63
C TYR A 237 -7.88 1.95 -4.62
N ARG A 238 -8.26 3.15 -4.13
CA ARG A 238 -8.43 4.32 -4.99
C ARG A 238 -7.13 4.65 -5.72
N LEU A 239 -6.02 4.76 -4.99
CA LEU A 239 -4.74 5.13 -5.57
C LEU A 239 -4.27 4.09 -6.60
N SER A 240 -4.15 2.82 -6.21
CA SER A 240 -3.58 1.76 -7.05
C SER A 240 -4.39 1.53 -8.33
N LEU A 241 -5.72 1.44 -8.24
CA LEU A 241 -6.57 1.12 -9.39
C LEU A 241 -6.73 2.30 -10.35
N ASN A 242 -6.78 3.53 -9.85
CA ASN A 242 -6.78 4.71 -10.73
C ASN A 242 -5.39 4.89 -11.36
N CYS A 243 -4.29 4.70 -10.62
CA CYS A 243 -2.92 4.77 -11.16
C CYS A 243 -2.65 3.76 -12.29
N ALA A 244 -3.23 2.55 -12.23
CA ALA A 244 -3.07 1.57 -13.30
C ALA A 244 -3.58 2.10 -14.66
N SER A 245 -4.65 2.90 -14.66
CA SER A 245 -5.14 3.57 -15.88
C SER A 245 -4.24 4.73 -16.35
N LEU A 246 -3.33 5.21 -15.50
CA LEU A 246 -2.39 6.31 -15.76
C LEU A 246 -1.00 5.81 -16.18
N ALA A 247 -0.77 4.51 -16.32
CA ALA A 247 0.56 3.96 -16.61
C ALA A 247 1.22 4.60 -17.84
N SER A 248 0.47 4.78 -18.94
CA SER A 248 0.99 5.44 -20.16
C SER A 248 1.47 6.89 -19.93
N LEU A 249 0.84 7.61 -19.00
CA LEU A 249 1.22 8.95 -18.58
C LEU A 249 2.48 8.94 -17.69
N LEU A 250 2.65 7.86 -16.92
CA LEU A 250 3.66 7.70 -15.89
C LEU A 250 4.87 6.84 -16.33
N SER A 251 4.88 6.25 -17.53
CA SER A 251 6.01 5.45 -18.03
C SER A 251 6.99 6.16 -18.98
N SER A 252 6.65 7.27 -19.65
CA SER A 252 7.61 7.88 -20.61
C SER A 252 7.61 9.42 -20.68
N PRO A 253 8.78 10.08 -20.58
CA PRO A 253 8.92 11.52 -20.84
C PRO A 253 8.78 11.87 -22.34
N ARG A 254 8.89 10.89 -23.25
CA ARG A 254 8.93 11.13 -24.72
C ARG A 254 7.58 10.96 -25.42
N VAL A 255 6.62 10.25 -24.82
CA VAL A 255 5.26 10.07 -25.37
C VAL A 255 4.42 11.34 -25.22
N HIS A 256 4.81 12.24 -24.31
CA HIS A 256 4.17 13.54 -24.10
C HIS A 256 4.22 14.52 -25.28
N ARG A 257 4.94 14.19 -26.35
CA ARG A 257 5.05 15.08 -27.54
C ARG A 257 4.07 14.77 -28.67
N GLN A 258 3.30 13.67 -28.63
CA GLN A 258 2.50 13.27 -29.80
C GLN A 258 1.08 12.77 -29.57
N SER A 259 0.61 12.53 -28.34
CA SER A 259 -0.80 12.16 -28.14
C SER A 259 -1.61 13.24 -27.42
N THR A 260 -2.70 13.62 -28.07
CA THR A 260 -3.83 14.42 -27.59
C THR A 260 -4.58 13.82 -26.39
N ASP A 261 -4.10 12.70 -25.82
CA ASP A 261 -4.87 11.84 -24.91
C ASP A 261 -4.88 12.34 -23.46
N SER A 262 -3.90 13.14 -23.02
CA SER A 262 -3.91 13.72 -21.65
C SER A 262 -5.04 14.74 -21.42
N SER A 263 -5.67 15.21 -22.50
CA SER A 263 -6.82 16.12 -22.48
C SER A 263 -8.15 15.42 -22.28
N GLU A 264 -8.19 14.08 -22.32
CA GLU A 264 -9.44 13.37 -22.13
C GLU A 264 -9.90 13.46 -20.66
N PRO A 265 -11.17 13.84 -20.42
CA PRO A 265 -11.67 14.17 -19.09
C PRO A 265 -11.54 13.02 -18.08
N HIS A 266 -11.46 11.79 -18.56
CA HIS A 266 -11.37 10.60 -17.72
C HIS A 266 -9.98 10.42 -17.11
N PHE A 267 -8.89 10.71 -17.82
CA PHE A 267 -7.53 10.69 -17.25
C PHE A 267 -7.40 11.77 -16.19
N ARG A 268 -7.97 12.95 -16.44
CA ARG A 268 -7.99 14.05 -15.45
C ARG A 268 -8.74 13.64 -14.18
N GLN A 269 -9.85 12.92 -14.31
CA GLN A 269 -10.60 12.40 -13.16
C GLN A 269 -9.80 11.34 -12.39
N ALA A 270 -9.25 10.34 -13.07
CA ALA A 270 -8.43 9.30 -12.44
C ALA A 270 -7.20 9.89 -11.73
N LEU A 271 -6.55 10.88 -12.35
CA LEU A 271 -5.44 11.64 -11.77
C LEU A 271 -5.88 12.42 -10.53
N SER A 272 -6.99 13.16 -10.60
CA SER A 272 -7.53 13.90 -9.44
C SER A 272 -7.84 12.98 -8.25
N VAL A 273 -8.47 11.83 -8.50
CA VAL A 273 -8.76 10.83 -7.47
C VAL A 273 -7.47 10.27 -6.88
N SER A 274 -6.47 9.96 -7.72
CA SER A 274 -5.17 9.43 -7.29
C SER A 274 -4.41 10.45 -6.43
N LEU A 275 -4.36 11.72 -6.85
CA LEU A 275 -3.72 12.81 -6.10
C LEU A 275 -4.37 13.01 -4.73
N THR A 276 -5.70 12.99 -4.69
CA THR A 276 -6.47 13.11 -3.44
C THR A 276 -6.20 11.93 -2.51
N ALA A 277 -6.23 10.69 -3.04
CA ALA A 277 -5.95 9.49 -2.27
C ALA A 277 -4.51 9.47 -1.71
N ALA A 278 -3.52 9.85 -2.53
CA ALA A 278 -2.12 9.96 -2.10
C ALA A 278 -1.94 11.00 -0.98
N ALA A 279 -2.53 12.20 -1.15
CA ALA A 279 -2.51 13.23 -0.12
C ALA A 279 -3.19 12.77 1.18
N GLN A 280 -4.32 12.06 1.09
CA GLN A 280 -5.03 11.51 2.24
C GLN A 280 -4.22 10.42 2.98
N ILE A 281 -3.48 9.56 2.27
CA ILE A 281 -2.61 8.54 2.89
C ILE A 281 -1.57 9.20 3.79
N ILE A 282 -0.91 10.25 3.29
CA ILE A 282 0.13 10.97 4.03
C ILE A 282 -0.49 11.81 5.15
N LEU A 283 -1.51 12.63 4.85
CA LEU A 283 -2.10 13.56 5.82
C LEU A 283 -2.85 12.84 6.96
N ALA A 284 -3.30 11.60 6.75
CA ALA A 284 -3.93 10.80 7.81
C ALA A 284 -3.01 10.54 9.01
N GLN A 285 -1.69 10.65 8.85
CA GLN A 285 -0.71 10.47 9.93
C GLN A 285 -0.33 11.79 10.63
N SER A 286 -0.99 12.89 10.28
CA SER A 286 -0.77 14.21 10.88
C SER A 286 -1.64 14.45 12.11
N THR A 287 -1.41 15.57 12.81
CA THR A 287 -2.24 16.04 13.92
C THR A 287 -3.63 16.55 13.51
N PHE A 288 -3.95 16.58 12.21
CA PHE A 288 -5.25 17.06 11.74
C PHE A 288 -6.38 16.09 12.07
N LYS A 289 -7.59 16.65 12.23
CA LYS A 289 -8.78 15.85 12.51
C LYS A 289 -9.20 15.04 11.29
N ALA A 290 -9.84 13.90 11.55
CA ALA A 290 -10.42 13.03 10.54
C ALA A 290 -11.29 13.77 9.51
N ASP A 291 -12.15 14.69 9.96
CA ASP A 291 -13.04 15.48 9.10
C ASP A 291 -12.27 16.22 8.00
N ILE A 292 -11.10 16.77 8.33
CA ILE A 292 -10.25 17.51 7.38
C ILE A 292 -9.71 16.54 6.33
N VAL A 293 -9.16 15.40 6.77
CA VAL A 293 -8.58 14.38 5.87
C VAL A 293 -9.63 13.85 4.89
N PHE A 294 -10.83 13.55 5.37
CA PHE A 294 -11.92 13.06 4.50
C PHE A 294 -12.49 14.14 3.57
N SER A 295 -12.39 15.41 3.93
CA SER A 295 -12.83 16.52 3.09
C SER A 295 -11.81 16.99 2.05
N LEU A 296 -10.60 16.40 2.02
CA LEU A 296 -9.57 16.78 1.07
C LEU A 296 -10.03 16.55 -0.38
N ASP A 297 -9.77 17.54 -1.21
CA ASP A 297 -9.87 17.45 -2.66
C ASP A 297 -8.63 18.13 -3.26
N SER A 298 -7.82 17.35 -3.97
CA SER A 298 -6.59 17.85 -4.61
C SER A 298 -6.83 19.03 -5.55
N GLN A 299 -8.02 19.14 -6.15
CA GLN A 299 -8.37 20.20 -7.10
C GLN A 299 -9.03 21.41 -6.42
N GLN A 300 -9.19 21.36 -5.10
CA GLN A 300 -9.69 22.47 -4.29
C GLN A 300 -8.66 22.84 -3.22
N LEU A 301 -7.83 23.84 -3.51
CA LEU A 301 -6.77 24.30 -2.60
C LEU A 301 -7.29 24.65 -1.19
N SER A 302 -8.50 25.19 -1.09
CA SER A 302 -9.12 25.53 0.21
C SER A 302 -9.47 24.33 1.08
N SER A 303 -9.43 23.11 0.53
CA SER A 303 -9.64 21.87 1.30
C SER A 303 -8.41 21.52 2.14
N PHE A 304 -7.22 21.98 1.75
CA PHE A 304 -5.99 21.73 2.48
C PHE A 304 -5.87 22.65 3.70
N PRO A 305 -5.45 22.11 4.86
CA PRO A 305 -5.21 22.95 6.03
C PRO A 305 -4.06 23.93 5.78
N GLU A 306 -4.16 25.13 6.34
CA GLU A 306 -3.08 26.13 6.31
C GLU A 306 -1.99 25.81 7.34
N GLY A 307 -0.77 26.28 7.09
CA GLY A 307 0.37 26.13 8.02
C GLY A 307 1.12 24.80 7.90
N SER A 308 2.06 24.57 8.81
CA SER A 308 2.94 23.39 8.78
C SER A 308 2.21 22.11 9.15
N TYR A 309 2.57 21.01 8.48
CA TYR A 309 1.99 19.71 8.75
C TYR A 309 2.86 18.98 9.78
N ASN A 310 2.28 18.72 10.95
CA ASN A 310 2.98 18.03 12.03
C ASN A 310 2.49 16.59 12.12
N MET A 311 3.41 15.67 12.31
CA MET A 311 3.13 14.26 12.54
C MET A 311 2.42 14.03 13.88
N ASP A 312 1.35 13.23 13.88
CA ASP A 312 0.76 12.70 15.11
C ASP A 312 1.58 11.50 15.60
N ARG A 313 2.35 11.72 16.66
CA ARG A 313 3.19 10.68 17.29
C ARG A 313 2.39 9.44 17.68
N SER A 314 1.14 9.59 18.09
CA SER A 314 0.31 8.45 18.48
C SER A 314 -0.11 7.63 17.26
N SER A 315 -0.45 8.29 16.15
CA SER A 315 -0.72 7.64 14.86
C SER A 315 0.50 6.89 14.35
N VAL A 316 1.66 7.53 14.34
CA VAL A 316 2.89 6.95 13.83
C VAL A 316 3.42 5.82 14.70
N SER A 317 3.27 5.92 16.03
CA SER A 317 3.57 4.81 16.92
C SER A 317 2.71 3.57 16.63
N ARG A 318 1.46 3.75 16.19
CA ARG A 318 0.61 2.62 15.73
C ARG A 318 1.04 2.12 14.36
N LEU A 319 1.43 3.03 13.45
CA LEU A 319 1.93 2.71 12.12
C LEU A 319 3.17 1.80 12.17
N TYR A 320 4.02 1.97 13.18
CA TYR A 320 5.19 1.11 13.44
C TYR A 320 4.84 -0.39 13.52
N TYR A 321 3.66 -0.75 14.04
CA TYR A 321 3.24 -2.15 14.18
C TYR A 321 2.29 -2.62 13.08
N THR A 322 2.20 -1.89 11.97
CA THR A 322 1.36 -2.27 10.84
C THR A 322 2.03 -3.32 9.96
N VAL A 323 1.21 -3.97 9.13
CA VAL A 323 1.66 -4.97 8.15
C VAL A 323 2.51 -4.31 7.07
N ASP A 324 3.43 -5.08 6.50
CA ASP A 324 4.43 -4.61 5.56
C ASP A 324 3.82 -3.83 4.37
N SER A 325 2.70 -4.31 3.82
CA SER A 325 2.00 -3.65 2.70
C SER A 325 1.52 -2.22 3.01
N THR A 326 1.38 -1.84 4.28
CA THR A 326 1.02 -0.47 4.68
C THR A 326 2.16 0.50 4.33
N TRP A 327 3.41 0.09 4.54
CA TRP A 327 4.60 0.88 4.20
C TRP A 327 4.78 1.01 2.69
N ILE A 328 4.43 -0.03 1.93
CA ILE A 328 4.41 0.01 0.47
C ILE A 328 3.41 1.06 -0.01
N SER A 329 2.18 1.08 0.54
CA SER A 329 1.16 2.04 0.16
C SER A 329 1.55 3.51 0.47
N HIS A 330 2.24 3.75 1.59
CA HIS A 330 2.75 5.09 1.95
C HIS A 330 3.87 5.52 1.01
N THR A 331 4.83 4.63 0.77
CA THR A 331 5.97 4.89 -0.13
C THR A 331 5.47 5.18 -1.54
N PHE A 332 4.55 4.35 -2.06
CA PHE A 332 3.94 4.54 -3.37
C PHE A 332 3.23 5.90 -3.48
N ALA A 333 2.45 6.31 -2.47
CA ALA A 333 1.77 7.60 -2.47
C ALA A 333 2.75 8.78 -2.60
N ILE A 334 3.88 8.73 -1.90
CA ILE A 334 4.92 9.77 -1.95
C ILE A 334 5.58 9.80 -3.33
N ILE A 335 6.01 8.65 -3.82
CA ILE A 335 6.64 8.53 -5.14
C ILE A 335 5.70 9.01 -6.24
N PHE A 336 4.43 8.61 -6.19
CA PHE A 336 3.43 9.05 -7.16
C PHE A 336 3.35 10.57 -7.24
N LEU A 337 3.28 11.27 -6.10
CA LEU A 337 3.27 12.73 -6.06
C LEU A 337 4.57 13.34 -6.62
N CYS A 338 5.73 12.79 -6.24
CA CYS A 338 7.03 13.25 -6.77
C CYS A 338 7.10 13.08 -8.29
N ILE A 339 6.73 11.91 -8.84
CA ILE A 339 6.76 11.66 -10.28
C ILE A 339 5.81 12.60 -11.03
N CYS A 340 4.58 12.79 -10.54
CA CYS A 340 3.63 13.71 -11.14
C CYS A 340 4.19 15.14 -11.20
N TYR A 341 4.85 15.58 -10.14
CA TYR A 341 5.44 16.91 -10.08
C TYR A 341 6.68 17.06 -10.97
N ILE A 342 7.63 16.11 -10.89
CA ILE A 342 8.86 16.10 -11.70
C ILE A 342 8.52 16.18 -13.19
N ARG A 343 7.44 15.51 -13.62
CA ARG A 343 6.96 15.50 -15.00
C ARG A 343 6.10 16.71 -15.39
N GLY A 344 5.87 17.65 -14.48
CA GLY A 344 5.05 18.85 -14.71
C GLY A 344 3.56 18.56 -14.91
N ILE A 345 3.08 17.39 -14.47
CA ILE A 345 1.65 17.03 -14.52
C ILE A 345 0.87 17.83 -13.48
N ILE A 346 1.49 18.13 -12.34
CA ILE A 346 0.94 18.93 -11.26
C ILE A 346 1.85 20.09 -10.87
N ASP A 347 1.27 21.12 -10.26
CA ASP A 347 2.01 22.22 -9.65
C ASP A 347 2.29 21.99 -8.14
N GLU A 348 2.90 22.98 -7.49
CA GLU A 348 3.23 22.95 -6.05
C GLU A 348 2.00 22.92 -5.12
N SER A 349 0.81 23.19 -5.67
CA SER A 349 -0.50 23.17 -5.01
C SER A 349 -1.31 21.92 -5.34
N LEU A 350 -0.69 20.91 -5.96
CA LEU A 350 -1.31 19.67 -6.46
C LEU A 350 -2.39 19.88 -7.55
N GLN A 351 -2.45 21.07 -8.17
CA GLN A 351 -3.39 21.32 -9.26
C GLN A 351 -2.89 20.68 -10.54
N ILE A 352 -3.79 20.07 -11.32
CA ILE A 352 -3.44 19.45 -12.59
C ILE A 352 -3.18 20.54 -13.64
N CYS A 353 -1.94 20.60 -14.12
CA CYS A 353 -1.48 21.56 -15.12
C CYS A 353 -2.18 21.34 -16.48
N SER A 354 -2.75 22.39 -17.05
CA SER A 354 -3.23 22.37 -18.44
C SER A 354 -2.06 22.59 -19.38
N GLN A 355 -1.84 21.70 -20.35
CA GLN A 355 -0.70 21.73 -21.30
C GLN A 355 -0.66 22.97 -22.24
N GLY A 356 -1.44 24.02 -21.99
CA GLY A 356 -1.71 25.12 -22.93
C GLY A 356 -1.04 26.47 -22.66
N SER A 357 -0.34 26.69 -21.54
CA SER A 357 0.24 28.01 -21.25
C SER A 357 1.70 27.91 -20.79
N SER A 358 2.61 28.40 -21.66
CA SER A 358 4.07 28.45 -21.52
C SER A 358 4.83 27.14 -21.72
N GLN A 359 4.88 26.65 -22.97
CA GLN A 359 6.03 25.89 -23.46
C GLN A 359 6.83 26.76 -24.42
N GLU A 360 7.76 27.56 -23.90
CA GLU A 360 8.92 27.95 -24.70
C GLU A 360 9.81 26.71 -24.87
N LYS A 361 9.85 26.21 -26.10
CA LYS A 361 10.85 25.29 -26.68
C LYS A 361 11.70 24.50 -25.69
N GLY A 362 11.23 23.30 -25.34
CA GLY A 362 12.10 22.14 -25.19
C GLY A 362 12.77 21.90 -23.83
N LYS A 363 12.46 22.66 -22.78
CA LYS A 363 12.93 22.41 -21.41
C LYS A 363 11.74 22.33 -20.46
N ILE A 364 11.57 21.18 -19.79
CA ILE A 364 10.62 21.04 -18.67
C ILE A 364 11.30 21.74 -17.49
N LEU A 365 11.07 23.04 -17.33
CA LEU A 365 11.56 23.80 -16.19
C LEU A 365 10.62 23.54 -15.00
N THR A 366 10.80 22.42 -14.32
CA THR A 366 10.13 22.17 -13.04
C THR A 366 10.79 23.04 -11.98
N ARG A 367 10.25 24.24 -11.76
CA ARG A 367 10.71 25.11 -10.66
C ARG A 367 10.43 24.41 -9.35
N LEU A 368 11.47 23.98 -8.64
CA LEU A 368 11.35 23.34 -7.34
C LEU A 368 10.46 24.17 -6.39
N PRO A 369 9.60 23.55 -5.56
CA PRO A 369 8.63 24.26 -4.74
C PRO A 369 9.38 25.11 -3.72
N SER A 370 9.14 26.41 -3.74
CA SER A 370 9.77 27.36 -2.82
C SER A 370 8.92 27.54 -1.57
N SER A 371 9.45 27.07 -0.43
CA SER A 371 9.05 27.40 0.94
C SER A 371 7.62 27.01 1.40
N SER A 372 7.38 27.15 2.71
CA SER A 372 6.26 26.70 3.58
C SER A 372 4.81 26.85 3.08
N ARG A 373 4.56 27.45 1.93
CA ARG A 373 3.22 27.62 1.32
C ARG A 373 2.82 26.47 0.40
N SER A 374 3.78 25.78 -0.22
CA SER A 374 3.47 24.67 -1.11
C SER A 374 2.76 23.53 -0.36
N VAL A 375 1.66 23.03 -0.92
CA VAL A 375 0.96 21.85 -0.38
C VAL A 375 1.85 20.62 -0.55
N LEU A 376 2.46 20.46 -1.73
CA LEU A 376 3.37 19.37 -2.03
C LEU A 376 4.55 19.36 -1.05
N ALA A 377 5.23 20.49 -0.86
CA ALA A 377 6.36 20.56 0.06
C ALA A 377 5.97 20.18 1.49
N ARG A 378 4.82 20.66 1.99
CA ARG A 378 4.33 20.31 3.32
C ARG A 378 3.99 18.83 3.47
N LEU A 379 3.44 18.19 2.44
CA LEU A 379 3.20 16.74 2.43
C LEU A 379 4.51 15.95 2.43
N LEU A 380 5.48 16.36 1.61
CA LEU A 380 6.77 15.67 1.51
C LEU A 380 7.62 15.83 2.79
N CYS A 381 7.59 17.00 3.43
CA CYS A 381 8.22 17.17 4.75
C CYS A 381 7.55 16.29 5.82
N LEU A 382 6.21 16.26 5.85
CA LEU A 382 5.48 15.36 6.76
C LEU A 382 5.85 13.88 6.50
N ALA A 383 6.00 13.49 5.24
CA ALA A 383 6.42 12.14 4.88
C ALA A 383 7.81 11.81 5.43
N ILE A 384 8.80 12.70 5.28
CA ILE A 384 10.13 12.53 5.89
C ILE A 384 9.99 12.36 7.41
N ASP A 385 9.25 13.25 8.09
CA ASP A 385 9.09 13.19 9.55
C ASP A 385 8.48 11.85 10.01
N ILE A 386 7.54 11.29 9.24
CA ILE A 386 6.93 9.98 9.52
C ILE A 386 7.98 8.87 9.43
N PHE A 387 8.74 8.80 8.33
CA PHE A 387 9.74 7.76 8.12
C PHE A 387 10.91 7.88 9.10
N ASP A 388 11.37 9.09 9.40
CA ASP A 388 12.43 9.33 10.37
C ASP A 388 12.00 8.98 11.79
N SER A 389 10.72 9.15 12.13
CA SER A 389 10.19 8.78 13.44
C SER A 389 10.08 7.27 13.64
N VAL A 390 9.88 6.47 12.59
CA VAL A 390 9.74 5.00 12.71
C VAL A 390 11.04 4.25 12.49
N SER A 391 12.02 4.89 11.86
CA SER A 391 13.33 4.30 11.55
C SER A 391 14.46 5.03 12.26
N PRO A 392 14.47 5.16 13.61
CA PRO A 392 15.68 5.59 14.29
C PRO A 392 16.80 4.59 14.02
N ALA A 393 18.03 5.09 13.79
CA ALA A 393 19.22 4.34 13.36
C ALA A 393 19.53 3.07 14.18
N THR A 394 18.96 2.94 15.37
CA THR A 394 19.15 1.82 16.30
C THR A 394 18.08 0.72 16.21
N THR A 395 17.14 0.79 15.25
CA THR A 395 15.95 -0.09 15.25
C THR A 395 15.78 -0.89 13.95
N PHE A 396 15.45 -2.17 14.12
CA PHE A 396 15.16 -3.12 13.04
C PHE A 396 13.72 -2.90 12.56
N HIS A 397 13.52 -2.28 11.40
CA HIS A 397 12.17 -2.02 10.90
C HIS A 397 12.09 -2.00 9.37
N PHE A 398 11.02 -2.57 8.80
CA PHE A 398 10.81 -2.69 7.35
C PHE A 398 10.84 -1.34 6.63
N ALA A 399 10.33 -0.27 7.26
CA ALA A 399 10.33 1.07 6.70
C ALA A 399 11.74 1.64 6.41
N HIS A 400 12.80 1.06 6.96
CA HIS A 400 14.18 1.53 6.73
C HIS A 400 14.58 1.42 5.25
N ASP A 401 14.19 0.34 4.56
CA ASP A 401 14.53 0.15 3.14
C ASP A 401 13.81 1.18 2.26
N PHE A 402 12.59 1.57 2.64
CA PHE A 402 11.84 2.62 1.94
C PHE A 402 12.24 4.04 2.35
N GLN A 403 12.80 4.23 3.54
CA GLN A 403 13.24 5.55 4.01
C GLN A 403 14.26 6.14 3.03
N ALA A 404 15.23 5.35 2.56
CA ALA A 404 16.20 5.82 1.57
C ALA A 404 15.52 6.26 0.26
N ILE A 405 14.55 5.48 -0.23
CA ILE A 405 13.76 5.79 -1.43
C ILE A 405 12.98 7.10 -1.26
N VAL A 406 12.29 7.25 -0.12
CA VAL A 406 11.50 8.45 0.22
C VAL A 406 12.40 9.67 0.32
N HIS A 407 13.50 9.59 1.07
CA HIS A 407 14.45 10.71 1.21
C HIS A 407 15.01 11.14 -0.13
N TYR A 408 15.40 10.19 -0.97
CA TYR A 408 15.93 10.49 -2.30
C TYR A 408 14.86 11.16 -3.20
N ALA A 409 13.64 10.60 -3.24
CA ALA A 409 12.53 11.18 -4.01
C ALA A 409 12.13 12.58 -3.54
N VAL A 410 12.15 12.82 -2.22
CA VAL A 410 11.84 14.14 -1.66
C VAL A 410 12.97 15.13 -1.94
N ALA A 411 14.23 14.71 -1.84
CA ALA A 411 15.38 15.56 -2.17
C ALA A 411 15.44 15.98 -3.64
N LEU A 412 14.92 15.16 -4.56
CA LEU A 412 14.75 15.54 -5.97
C LEU A 412 13.73 16.65 -6.17
N VAL A 413 12.76 16.79 -5.26
CA VAL A 413 11.66 17.74 -5.36
C VAL A 413 11.88 18.98 -4.49
N LEU A 414 12.49 18.87 -3.31
CA LEU A 414 12.66 20.00 -2.39
C LEU A 414 14.03 20.67 -2.52
N VAL A 415 14.06 22.00 -2.51
CA VAL A 415 15.30 22.79 -2.39
C VAL A 415 15.64 22.93 -0.91
N SER A 416 16.90 22.75 -0.55
CA SER A 416 17.38 23.06 0.80
C SER A 416 17.24 24.56 1.07
N GLU A 417 16.74 24.97 2.24
CA GLU A 417 16.63 26.38 2.64
C GLU A 417 17.95 27.16 2.53
N LYS A 418 19.11 26.46 2.54
CA LYS A 418 20.44 27.06 2.36
C LYS A 418 20.76 27.43 0.90
N ASP A 419 20.08 26.81 -0.06
CA ASP A 419 20.26 27.03 -1.50
C ASP A 419 19.29 28.11 -2.06
N GLU A 420 18.43 28.71 -1.22
CA GLU A 420 17.46 29.77 -1.60
C GLU A 420 18.13 31.05 -2.15
N GLN A 421 19.45 31.21 -1.97
CA GLN A 421 20.20 32.36 -2.50
C GLN A 421 20.65 32.17 -3.96
N HIS A 422 20.50 30.96 -4.52
CA HIS A 422 20.82 30.62 -5.91
C HIS A 422 19.66 29.89 -6.59
N ILE A 423 18.45 30.46 -6.51
CA ILE A 423 17.28 30.03 -7.29
C ILE A 423 17.45 30.50 -8.75
N GLU A 424 18.55 30.10 -9.39
CA GLU A 424 18.52 29.89 -10.83
C GLU A 424 17.87 28.52 -11.04
N GLU A 425 17.01 28.43 -12.05
CA GLU A 425 16.18 27.27 -12.37
C GLU A 425 17.00 25.96 -12.34
N LYS A 426 16.98 25.26 -11.19
CA LYS A 426 17.62 23.94 -11.06
C LYS A 426 16.77 22.97 -11.88
N GLU A 427 17.26 22.63 -13.07
CA GLU A 427 16.73 21.51 -13.84
C GLU A 427 16.91 20.23 -13.02
N ILE A 428 15.84 19.43 -12.91
CA ILE A 428 15.93 18.10 -12.28
C ILE A 428 16.80 17.24 -13.20
N ASP A 429 17.92 16.75 -12.66
CA ASP A 429 18.86 15.91 -13.43
C ASP A 429 18.18 14.58 -13.81
N ASP A 430 18.02 14.35 -15.11
CA ASP A 430 17.47 13.11 -15.67
C ASP A 430 18.21 11.87 -15.15
N MET A 431 19.52 11.96 -14.88
CA MET A 431 20.30 10.87 -14.30
C MET A 431 19.92 10.61 -12.84
N ALA A 432 19.64 11.68 -12.08
CA ALA A 432 19.21 11.57 -10.70
C ALA A 432 17.80 10.99 -10.61
N PHE A 433 16.91 11.33 -11.54
CA PHE A 433 15.59 10.70 -11.66
C PHE A 433 15.70 9.22 -12.05
N GLN A 434 16.55 8.86 -13.02
CA GLN A 434 16.78 7.45 -13.37
C GLN A 434 17.33 6.65 -12.18
N SER A 435 18.22 7.24 -11.38
CA SER A 435 18.74 6.60 -10.16
C SER A 435 17.64 6.35 -9.11
N LEU A 436 16.60 7.19 -9.04
CA LEU A 436 15.42 6.91 -8.19
C LEU A 436 14.67 5.67 -8.71
N LEU A 437 14.47 5.57 -10.02
CA LEU A 437 13.78 4.44 -10.64
C LEU A 437 14.57 3.13 -10.43
N ASP A 438 15.90 3.19 -10.58
CA ASP A 438 16.77 2.05 -10.35
C ASP A 438 16.71 1.62 -8.87
N LEU A 439 16.77 2.57 -7.93
CA LEU A 439 16.63 2.30 -6.49
C LEU A 439 15.27 1.68 -6.13
N MET A 440 14.20 2.13 -6.80
CA MET A 440 12.87 1.56 -6.65
C MET A 440 12.79 0.12 -7.18
N ASN A 441 13.42 -0.18 -8.30
CA ASN A 441 13.46 -1.54 -8.87
C ASN A 441 14.31 -2.48 -7.99
N ASP A 442 15.44 -1.99 -7.48
CA ASP A 442 16.35 -2.74 -6.60
C ASP A 442 15.73 -3.09 -5.23
N SER A 443 14.63 -2.43 -4.87
CA SER A 443 13.88 -2.73 -3.64
C SER A 443 13.13 -4.07 -3.67
N GLY A 444 13.00 -4.70 -4.85
CA GLY A 444 12.35 -6.02 -5.01
C GLY A 444 10.82 -5.98 -4.86
N VAL A 445 10.22 -4.80 -5.01
CA VAL A 445 8.76 -4.56 -4.99
C VAL A 445 8.30 -4.24 -6.41
N ASP A 446 7.27 -4.93 -6.90
CA ASP A 446 6.57 -4.53 -8.11
C ASP A 446 5.65 -3.35 -7.75
N TRP A 447 5.90 -2.16 -8.32
CA TRP A 447 5.11 -0.99 -7.97
C TRP A 447 3.75 -1.02 -8.66
N ALA A 448 2.68 -0.80 -7.89
CA ALA A 448 1.30 -0.91 -8.35
C ALA A 448 1.04 -0.22 -9.71
N GLY A 449 0.34 -0.93 -10.60
CA GLY A 449 -0.09 -0.40 -11.89
C GLY A 449 0.98 -0.38 -12.98
N ASN A 450 2.09 -1.13 -12.84
CA ASN A 450 3.21 -1.11 -13.78
C ASN A 450 3.62 0.33 -14.10
N LEU A 451 3.82 1.17 -13.08
CA LEU A 451 4.20 2.59 -13.24
C LEU A 451 5.33 2.78 -14.28
N PHE A 452 6.20 1.77 -14.43
CA PHE A 452 7.39 1.80 -15.29
C PHE A 452 7.31 0.87 -16.52
N GLY A 453 6.15 0.29 -16.83
CA GLY A 453 5.89 -0.32 -18.14
C GLY A 453 6.57 -1.66 -18.43
N GLU A 454 7.32 -2.24 -17.50
CA GLU A 454 7.82 -3.61 -17.67
C GLU A 454 6.72 -4.61 -17.30
N SER A 455 6.04 -5.10 -18.32
CA SER A 455 5.23 -6.31 -18.19
C SER A 455 6.17 -7.48 -17.91
N LEU A 456 6.13 -8.04 -16.70
CA LEU A 456 6.33 -9.47 -16.58
C LEU A 456 5.11 -10.12 -17.26
N ASP A 457 5.20 -10.31 -18.57
CA ASP A 457 4.34 -11.20 -19.32
C ASP A 457 4.61 -12.61 -18.77
N PHE A 458 3.88 -12.97 -17.71
CA PHE A 458 3.77 -14.37 -17.33
C PHE A 458 3.02 -15.07 -18.47
N PRO A 459 3.62 -16.06 -19.16
CA PRO A 459 2.88 -16.82 -20.13
C PRO A 459 1.68 -17.44 -19.42
N GLU A 460 0.48 -17.26 -20.00
CA GLU A 460 -0.70 -18.02 -19.62
C GLU A 460 -0.33 -19.51 -19.65
N LEU A 461 -0.04 -20.09 -18.48
CA LEU A 461 -0.03 -21.53 -18.32
C LEU A 461 -1.49 -21.97 -18.40
N SER A 462 -1.99 -22.11 -19.63
CA SER A 462 -3.22 -22.85 -19.88
C SER A 462 -3.00 -24.29 -19.41
N MET A 463 -3.53 -24.59 -18.23
CA MET A 463 -3.66 -25.96 -17.73
C MET A 463 -4.85 -26.67 -18.40
N ASP A 464 -5.07 -26.43 -19.69
CA ASP A 464 -6.00 -27.19 -20.52
C ASP A 464 -5.23 -28.29 -21.23
N GLY A 465 -4.84 -29.32 -20.47
CA GLY A 465 -4.03 -30.39 -21.07
C GLY A 465 -3.65 -31.57 -20.20
N MET A 466 -4.29 -31.85 -19.06
CA MET A 466 -4.09 -33.13 -18.35
C MET A 466 -5.35 -33.62 -17.62
N LEU A 467 -6.46 -33.71 -18.35
CA LEU A 467 -7.59 -34.56 -17.97
C LEU A 467 -8.16 -35.28 -19.20
N HIS A 468 -7.34 -36.09 -19.87
CA HIS A 468 -7.80 -37.26 -20.62
C HIS A 468 -6.64 -38.25 -20.79
N ASN A 469 -6.53 -39.16 -19.83
CA ASN A 469 -6.34 -40.61 -20.05
C ASN A 469 -6.61 -41.37 -18.75
#